data_AF-A0A838BKX8-F1
#
_entry.id   AF-A0A838BKX8-F1
#
_cell.length_a   1.000
_cell.length_b   1.000
_cell.length_c   1.000
_cell.angle_alpha   90.00
_cell.angle_beta   90.00
_cell.angle_gamma   90.00
#
_symmetry.space_group_name_H-M   'P 1'
#
loop_
_entity.id
_entity.type
_entity.pdbx_description
1 polymer ?
#
loop_
_entity_poly.entity_id
_entity_poly.type
_entity_poly.pdbx_seq_one_letter_code
_entity_poly.pdbx_strand_id
1 'polypeptide(L)'
;MARLSWKRNENEASVREAVGLVREHGETLPPIADGKAFGAMFDRFADAKVVLLGEATHGTSEFYRARAAITKRLIEQHGFSIVAVEADWPDAARIDAYVRHRQAADEDDSAFQRFPTWMWRNEEVYDFINWMRDFNKERAEDERAEFRGLDVYSLNTSIRSVLDYLDKIDPEEARKARGRYGCLSPWQSDPARYGRAVMTGQKKPCDEALLRQLQDLLDRRMDYLQADGGEEFFDAVQNAKIVHAAEHYYRIMYEGATESWNLRDRHMFETLQSLLARRDDAKAVVWAHNSHIGNAAATAMGWQGEFNIGELCRKAYRDEAVLVGFGTDRGTVAAADDWDEPMQVKTVLPARPDSHERIFRDTGLGCFLTDWRENGQAELTEILSRPRLERAIGVVYRPETELYSHYFEAVLAEQFDAFVWFEETRAVTPLTHAHGRGMPETYPFGL
;
A
#
# COMPACT_ATOMS: atom_id res chain seq x y z
N MET A 1 22.23 -11.06 24.05
CA MET A 1 21.33 -11.10 25.25
C MET A 1 21.60 -10.03 26.31
N ALA A 2 22.76 -9.33 26.35
CA ALA A 2 23.04 -8.29 27.35
C ALA A 2 22.71 -6.83 26.90
N ARG A 3 22.10 -6.63 25.72
CA ARG A 3 21.69 -5.29 25.20
C ARG A 3 20.18 -5.02 25.24
N LEU A 4 19.36 -5.98 25.66
CA LEU A 4 17.89 -5.87 25.74
C LEU A 4 17.37 -5.44 27.13
N SER A 5 18.25 -4.97 28.02
CA SER A 5 17.93 -4.73 29.46
C SER A 5 17.90 -3.25 29.86
N TRP A 6 18.05 -2.31 28.92
CA TRP A 6 17.96 -0.89 29.25
C TRP A 6 16.59 -0.33 28.83
N LYS A 7 15.83 0.16 29.82
CA LYS A 7 14.53 0.87 29.73
C LYS A 7 13.27 0.00 29.58
N ARG A 8 12.94 -0.76 30.61
CA ARG A 8 11.58 -1.35 30.76
C ARG A 8 10.89 -0.86 32.04
N ASN A 9 10.89 0.45 32.23
CA ASN A 9 10.05 1.15 33.21
C ASN A 9 9.75 2.53 32.62
N GLU A 10 8.87 2.60 31.62
CA GLU A 10 8.14 3.84 31.42
C GLU A 10 7.36 4.11 32.72
N ASN A 11 7.56 5.29 33.29
CA ASN A 11 6.80 5.68 34.45
C ASN A 11 5.36 5.90 34.00
N GLU A 12 4.39 5.28 34.66
CA GLU A 12 2.95 5.53 34.51
C GLU A 12 2.60 7.03 34.44
N ALA A 13 3.39 7.89 35.09
CA ALA A 13 3.27 9.34 34.96
C ALA A 13 3.44 9.85 33.52
N SER A 14 4.43 9.34 32.77
CA SER A 14 4.68 9.69 31.37
C SER A 14 3.51 9.30 30.47
N VAL A 15 2.91 8.13 30.70
CA VAL A 15 1.76 7.68 29.89
C VAL A 15 0.55 8.55 30.20
N ARG A 16 0.29 8.87 31.47
CA ARG A 16 -0.81 9.78 31.84
C ARG A 16 -0.66 11.19 31.26
N GLU A 17 0.57 11.70 31.21
CA GLU A 17 0.90 12.97 30.56
C GLU A 17 0.61 12.92 29.06
N ALA A 18 1.09 11.88 28.36
CA ALA A 18 0.77 11.63 26.96
C ALA A 18 -0.74 11.54 26.70
N VAL A 19 -1.48 10.79 27.54
CA VAL A 19 -2.94 10.66 27.43
C VAL A 19 -3.62 12.02 27.59
N GLY A 20 -3.15 12.88 28.51
CA GLY A 20 -3.66 14.24 28.68
C GLY A 20 -3.49 15.08 27.42
N LEU A 21 -2.27 15.10 26.87
CA LEU A 21 -1.93 15.88 25.67
C LEU A 21 -2.67 15.36 24.42
N VAL A 22 -2.70 14.03 24.20
CA VAL A 22 -3.42 13.45 23.06
C VAL A 22 -4.93 13.67 23.17
N ARG A 23 -5.50 13.64 24.39
CA ARG A 23 -6.92 13.98 24.59
C ARG A 23 -7.20 15.46 24.31
N GLU A 24 -6.30 16.36 24.71
CA GLU A 24 -6.44 17.80 24.49
C GLU A 24 -6.36 18.17 23.01
N HIS A 25 -5.42 17.57 22.27
CA HIS A 25 -5.21 17.80 20.84
C HIS A 25 -5.97 16.84 19.92
N GLY A 26 -6.72 15.89 20.50
CA GLY A 26 -7.52 14.92 19.75
C GLY A 26 -8.82 15.52 19.26
N GLU A 27 -8.97 15.68 17.95
CA GLU A 27 -10.19 16.16 17.31
C GLU A 27 -11.11 14.99 17.00
N THR A 28 -12.27 14.94 17.65
CA THR A 28 -13.27 13.89 17.39
C THR A 28 -13.69 13.94 15.93
N LEU A 29 -13.62 12.78 15.27
CA LEU A 29 -14.02 12.68 13.86
C LEU A 29 -15.53 12.47 13.76
N PRO A 30 -16.19 13.03 12.73
CA PRO A 30 -17.57 12.70 12.41
C PRO A 30 -17.73 11.18 12.22
N PRO A 31 -18.95 10.62 12.37
CA PRO A 31 -19.17 9.21 12.09
C PRO A 31 -18.73 8.87 10.66
N ILE A 32 -18.00 7.76 10.49
CA ILE A 32 -17.48 7.32 9.18
C ILE A 32 -18.58 7.02 8.13
N ALA A 33 -19.82 6.83 8.59
CA ALA A 33 -20.99 6.74 7.72
C ALA A 33 -21.31 8.07 7.01
N ASP A 34 -20.96 9.21 7.62
CA ASP A 34 -20.95 10.52 6.97
C ASP A 34 -19.57 10.79 6.36
N GLY A 35 -19.28 10.09 5.26
CA GLY A 35 -17.98 10.16 4.59
C GLY A 35 -17.59 11.57 4.13
N LYS A 36 -18.57 12.45 3.85
CA LYS A 36 -18.30 13.84 3.44
C LYS A 36 -17.79 14.67 4.62
N ALA A 37 -18.50 14.63 5.75
CA ALA A 37 -18.06 15.32 6.96
C ALA A 37 -16.73 14.75 7.47
N PHE A 38 -16.58 13.41 7.45
CA PHE A 38 -15.33 12.74 7.83
C PHE A 38 -14.16 13.22 6.97
N GLY A 39 -14.29 13.13 5.64
CA GLY A 39 -13.23 13.51 4.71
C GLY A 39 -12.83 14.98 4.82
N ALA A 40 -13.79 15.89 5.08
CA ALA A 40 -13.53 17.33 5.21
C ALA A 40 -12.54 17.68 6.34
N MET A 41 -12.42 16.85 7.39
CA MET A 41 -11.43 17.06 8.46
C MET A 41 -9.98 17.01 7.94
N PHE A 42 -9.76 16.38 6.78
CA PHE A 42 -8.46 16.16 6.16
C PHE A 42 -8.13 17.20 5.07
N ASP A 43 -8.96 18.24 4.90
CA ASP A 43 -8.68 19.38 4.01
C ASP A 43 -7.35 20.07 4.36
N ARG A 44 -6.93 20.01 5.62
CA ARG A 44 -5.64 20.53 6.11
C ARG A 44 -4.40 19.85 5.52
N PHE A 45 -4.58 18.68 4.90
CA PHE A 45 -3.52 17.95 4.20
C PHE A 45 -3.52 18.21 2.70
N ALA A 46 -4.44 19.06 2.21
CA ALA A 46 -4.64 19.31 0.81
C ALA A 46 -3.41 19.90 0.12
N ASP A 47 -2.62 20.74 0.76
CA ASP A 47 -1.46 21.38 0.11
C ASP A 47 -0.31 20.40 -0.21
N ALA A 48 -0.37 19.18 0.32
CA ALA A 48 0.64 18.16 0.08
C ALA A 48 0.61 17.64 -1.36
N LYS A 49 1.79 17.34 -1.90
CA LYS A 49 1.94 16.62 -3.16
C LYS A 49 1.56 15.15 -3.02
N VAL A 50 1.91 14.54 -1.90
CA VAL A 50 1.62 13.14 -1.60
C VAL A 50 1.03 13.02 -0.21
N VAL A 51 -0.15 12.42 -0.09
CA VAL A 51 -0.76 12.04 1.20
C VAL A 51 -0.70 10.53 1.31
N LEU A 52 0.09 10.01 2.23
CA LEU A 52 0.19 8.59 2.51
C LEU A 52 -0.73 8.22 3.68
N LEU A 53 -1.69 7.33 3.44
CA LEU A 53 -2.67 6.87 4.40
C LEU A 53 -2.36 5.42 4.79
N GLY A 54 -2.03 5.24 6.06
CA GLY A 54 -1.71 3.97 6.66
C GLY A 54 -2.90 3.08 7.02
N GLU A 55 -2.56 1.96 7.60
CA GLU A 55 -3.44 1.04 8.33
C GLU A 55 -2.57 0.21 9.28
N ALA A 56 -3.00 0.05 10.54
CA ALA A 56 -2.32 -0.85 11.48
C ALA A 56 -2.64 -2.32 11.23
N THR A 57 -3.68 -2.59 10.41
CA THR A 57 -4.01 -3.94 9.95
C THR A 57 -4.48 -3.91 8.50
N HIS A 58 -4.20 -4.95 7.71
CA HIS A 58 -4.70 -5.05 6.33
C HIS A 58 -6.18 -5.42 6.19
N GLY A 59 -6.82 -5.90 7.27
CA GLY A 59 -8.13 -6.56 7.22
C GLY A 59 -9.24 -5.87 8.00
N THR A 60 -9.10 -4.57 8.26
CA THR A 60 -10.03 -3.77 9.08
C THR A 60 -10.91 -2.85 8.22
N SER A 61 -12.23 -3.01 8.31
CA SER A 61 -13.25 -2.26 7.55
C SER A 61 -13.15 -0.75 7.72
N GLU A 62 -13.01 -0.27 8.97
CA GLU A 62 -12.97 1.16 9.28
C GLU A 62 -11.78 1.87 8.62
N PHE A 63 -10.63 1.19 8.48
CA PHE A 63 -9.46 1.76 7.82
C PHE A 63 -9.70 1.96 6.32
N TYR A 64 -10.28 0.97 5.61
CA TYR A 64 -10.65 1.16 4.19
C TYR A 64 -11.69 2.26 4.01
N ARG A 65 -12.73 2.28 4.85
CA ARG A 65 -13.78 3.31 4.76
C ARG A 65 -13.24 4.72 5.02
N ALA A 66 -12.30 4.85 5.95
CA ALA A 66 -11.69 6.13 6.29
C ALA A 66 -10.77 6.60 5.16
N ARG A 67 -9.88 5.72 4.68
CA ARG A 67 -9.05 5.99 3.50
C ARG A 67 -9.89 6.38 2.29
N ALA A 68 -10.99 5.69 2.04
CA ALA A 68 -11.94 6.03 0.99
C ALA A 68 -12.55 7.42 1.20
N ALA A 69 -13.08 7.74 2.38
CA ALA A 69 -13.68 9.04 2.67
C ALA A 69 -12.69 10.21 2.50
N ILE A 70 -11.46 10.05 3.00
CA ILE A 70 -10.38 11.03 2.86
C ILE A 70 -10.02 11.22 1.40
N THR A 71 -9.78 10.11 0.69
CA THR A 71 -9.37 10.13 -0.72
C THR A 71 -10.44 10.73 -1.62
N LYS A 72 -11.72 10.41 -1.38
CA LYS A 72 -12.86 11.03 -2.07
C LYS A 72 -12.83 12.54 -1.92
N ARG A 73 -12.64 13.05 -0.70
CA ARG A 73 -12.54 14.50 -0.44
C ARG A 73 -11.36 15.14 -1.16
N LEU A 74 -10.18 14.53 -1.08
CA LEU A 74 -8.96 15.04 -1.72
C LEU A 74 -9.08 15.08 -3.25
N ILE A 75 -9.73 14.09 -3.85
CA ILE A 75 -10.01 14.04 -5.29
C ILE A 75 -11.05 15.10 -5.69
N GLU A 76 -12.17 15.17 -4.97
CA GLU A 76 -13.29 16.05 -5.33
C GLU A 76 -12.95 17.54 -5.21
N GLN A 77 -12.11 17.92 -4.24
CA GLN A 77 -11.93 19.32 -3.84
C GLN A 77 -10.51 19.84 -3.95
N HIS A 78 -9.50 18.97 -3.98
CA HIS A 78 -8.09 19.37 -3.78
C HIS A 78 -7.15 18.93 -4.89
N GLY A 79 -7.70 18.48 -6.03
CA GLY A 79 -6.95 18.19 -7.25
C GLY A 79 -6.11 16.92 -7.19
N PHE A 80 -6.33 16.04 -6.22
CA PHE A 80 -5.70 14.72 -6.23
C PHE A 80 -6.29 13.88 -7.36
N SER A 81 -5.43 13.23 -8.14
CA SER A 81 -5.86 12.46 -9.32
C SER A 81 -5.25 11.07 -9.37
N ILE A 82 -4.34 10.73 -8.46
CA ILE A 82 -3.67 9.42 -8.44
C ILE A 82 -3.98 8.75 -7.11
N VAL A 83 -4.62 7.57 -7.15
CA VAL A 83 -4.78 6.68 -6.01
C VAL A 83 -3.81 5.53 -6.20
N ALA A 84 -2.72 5.53 -5.46
CA ALA A 84 -1.70 4.51 -5.53
C ALA A 84 -1.82 3.55 -4.35
N VAL A 85 -1.85 2.25 -4.58
CA VAL A 85 -2.11 1.24 -3.55
C VAL A 85 -1.00 0.22 -3.45
N GLU A 86 -0.79 -0.35 -2.26
CA GLU A 86 0.08 -1.50 -2.00
C GLU A 86 -0.49 -2.77 -2.64
N ALA A 87 -0.47 -2.80 -3.97
CA ALA A 87 -1.06 -3.86 -4.76
C ALA A 87 -0.25 -4.10 -6.03
N ASP A 88 -0.37 -5.32 -6.56
CA ASP A 88 0.22 -5.74 -7.82
C ASP A 88 -0.26 -4.84 -8.97
N TRP A 89 0.69 -4.30 -9.75
CA TRP A 89 0.40 -3.38 -10.86
C TRP A 89 -0.65 -3.89 -11.86
N PRO A 90 -0.57 -5.13 -12.39
CA PRO A 90 -1.54 -5.60 -13.37
C PRO A 90 -2.95 -5.77 -12.79
N ASP A 91 -3.08 -6.17 -11.52
CA ASP A 91 -4.38 -6.29 -10.86
C ASP A 91 -5.02 -4.92 -10.67
N ALA A 92 -4.24 -3.94 -10.21
CA ALA A 92 -4.70 -2.56 -10.12
C ALA A 92 -4.98 -1.93 -11.50
N ALA A 93 -4.24 -2.28 -12.55
CA ALA A 93 -4.47 -1.79 -13.91
C ALA A 93 -5.85 -2.25 -14.46
N ARG A 94 -6.34 -3.42 -14.08
CA ARG A 94 -7.72 -3.85 -14.42
C ARG A 94 -8.77 -2.97 -13.74
N ILE A 95 -8.55 -2.62 -12.46
CA ILE A 95 -9.41 -1.65 -11.75
C ILE A 95 -9.31 -0.27 -12.38
N ASP A 96 -8.10 0.16 -12.76
CA ASP A 96 -7.87 1.44 -13.40
C ASP A 96 -8.66 1.56 -14.72
N ALA A 97 -8.61 0.51 -15.55
CA ALA A 97 -9.37 0.44 -16.78
C ALA A 97 -10.88 0.56 -16.51
N TYR A 98 -11.37 -0.12 -15.46
CA TYR A 98 -12.76 0.02 -15.01
C TYR A 98 -13.10 1.44 -14.56
N VAL A 99 -12.33 2.05 -13.65
CA VAL A 99 -12.68 3.38 -13.11
C VAL A 99 -12.51 4.49 -14.14
N ARG A 100 -11.61 4.34 -15.11
CA ARG A 100 -11.41 5.34 -16.18
C ARG A 100 -12.23 5.07 -17.44
N HIS A 101 -13.18 4.11 -17.42
CA HIS A 101 -14.03 3.74 -18.56
C HIS A 101 -13.24 3.34 -19.81
N ARG A 102 -12.08 2.71 -19.63
CA ARG A 102 -11.29 2.14 -20.72
C ARG A 102 -11.76 0.71 -21.02
N GLN A 103 -11.34 0.18 -22.16
CA GLN A 103 -11.62 -1.21 -22.48
C GLN A 103 -10.92 -2.13 -21.48
N ALA A 104 -11.71 -2.97 -20.83
CA ALA A 104 -11.23 -4.05 -19.98
C ALA A 104 -10.58 -5.16 -20.83
N ALA A 105 -9.57 -5.85 -20.26
CA ALA A 105 -9.20 -7.18 -20.74
C ALA A 105 -10.38 -8.17 -20.55
N ASP A 106 -10.38 -9.29 -21.28
CA ASP A 106 -11.48 -10.28 -21.33
C ASP A 106 -12.13 -10.56 -19.96
N GLU A 107 -13.46 -10.70 -19.95
CA GLU A 107 -14.32 -10.82 -18.74
C GLU A 107 -13.96 -11.98 -17.79
N ASP A 108 -13.19 -12.98 -18.25
CA ASP A 108 -12.82 -14.18 -17.49
C ASP A 108 -11.58 -13.96 -16.58
N ASP A 109 -10.96 -12.77 -16.61
CA ASP A 109 -9.73 -12.45 -15.87
C ASP A 109 -9.99 -11.47 -14.71
N SER A 110 -10.39 -12.01 -13.55
CA SER A 110 -10.65 -11.19 -12.35
C SER A 110 -9.40 -10.67 -11.65
N ALA A 111 -9.47 -9.47 -11.08
CA ALA A 111 -8.37 -8.87 -10.31
C ALA A 111 -8.22 -9.48 -8.91
N PHE A 112 -6.98 -9.52 -8.38
CA PHE A 112 -6.63 -9.94 -7.02
C PHE A 112 -7.04 -11.38 -6.65
N GLN A 113 -6.72 -12.33 -7.54
CA GLN A 113 -6.97 -13.76 -7.32
C GLN A 113 -5.89 -14.45 -6.47
N ARG A 114 -4.75 -13.78 -6.23
CA ARG A 114 -3.65 -14.32 -5.41
C ARG A 114 -3.88 -14.05 -3.94
N PHE A 115 -3.23 -14.85 -3.09
CA PHE A 115 -3.25 -14.60 -1.65
C PHE A 115 -2.61 -13.23 -1.32
N PRO A 116 -3.23 -12.44 -0.41
CA PRO A 116 -4.59 -12.61 0.12
C PRO A 116 -5.67 -12.17 -0.88
N THR A 117 -6.68 -13.01 -1.09
CA THR A 117 -7.77 -12.73 -2.05
C THR A 117 -8.81 -11.73 -1.58
N TRP A 118 -8.67 -11.17 -0.37
CA TRP A 118 -9.69 -10.35 0.30
C TRP A 118 -9.21 -8.92 0.60
N MET A 119 -7.89 -8.66 0.56
CA MET A 119 -7.31 -7.38 0.96
C MET A 119 -7.80 -6.24 0.07
N TRP A 120 -7.81 -6.43 -1.24
CA TRP A 120 -8.34 -5.44 -2.19
C TRP A 120 -9.70 -5.86 -2.79
N ARG A 121 -10.14 -7.08 -2.53
CA ARG A 121 -11.41 -7.65 -3.01
C ARG A 121 -12.37 -7.82 -1.84
N ASN A 122 -12.90 -6.70 -1.39
CA ASN A 122 -13.88 -6.57 -0.31
C ASN A 122 -14.93 -5.49 -0.67
N GLU A 123 -15.99 -5.43 0.13
CA GLU A 123 -17.10 -4.49 -0.06
C GLU A 123 -16.63 -3.02 0.00
N GLU A 124 -15.72 -2.67 0.91
CA GLU A 124 -15.25 -1.30 1.09
C GLU A 124 -14.49 -0.77 -0.13
N VAL A 125 -13.61 -1.59 -0.71
CA VAL A 125 -12.87 -1.25 -1.93
C VAL A 125 -13.79 -1.24 -3.15
N TYR A 126 -14.76 -2.15 -3.23
CA TYR A 126 -15.79 -2.14 -4.28
C TYR A 126 -16.61 -0.85 -4.30
N ASP A 127 -17.08 -0.40 -3.13
CA ASP A 127 -17.81 0.86 -3.00
C ASP A 127 -16.95 2.08 -3.39
N PHE A 128 -15.66 2.05 -3.07
CA PHE A 128 -14.73 3.10 -3.46
C PHE A 128 -14.49 3.13 -4.97
N ILE A 129 -14.26 1.99 -5.59
CA ILE A 129 -14.02 1.84 -7.04
C ILE A 129 -15.23 2.25 -7.86
N ASN A 130 -16.45 1.86 -7.45
CA ASN A 130 -17.67 2.29 -8.14
C ASN A 130 -17.88 3.79 -8.03
N TRP A 131 -17.60 4.37 -6.86
CA TRP A 131 -17.60 5.83 -6.71
C TRP A 131 -16.57 6.49 -7.64
N MET A 132 -15.34 5.96 -7.76
CA MET A 132 -14.32 6.51 -8.67
C MET A 132 -14.79 6.45 -10.13
N ARG A 133 -15.41 5.33 -10.54
CA ARG A 133 -15.99 5.18 -11.88
C ARG A 133 -17.07 6.22 -12.15
N ASP A 134 -17.98 6.43 -11.21
CA ASP A 134 -19.03 7.44 -11.33
C ASP A 134 -18.44 8.86 -11.37
N PHE A 135 -17.45 9.16 -10.53
CA PHE A 135 -16.74 10.43 -10.52
C PHE A 135 -16.05 10.70 -11.87
N ASN A 136 -15.42 9.69 -12.46
CA ASN A 136 -14.70 9.82 -13.73
C ASN A 136 -15.59 9.90 -14.97
N LYS A 137 -16.86 9.49 -14.87
CA LYS A 137 -17.76 9.33 -16.02
C LYS A 137 -17.92 10.60 -16.85
N GLU A 138 -18.07 11.74 -16.20
CA GLU A 138 -18.34 13.04 -16.83
C GLU A 138 -17.07 13.88 -17.07
N ARG A 139 -15.88 13.30 -16.81
CA ARG A 139 -14.58 13.98 -16.93
C ARG A 139 -13.86 13.61 -18.22
N ALA A 140 -13.07 14.55 -18.73
CA ALA A 140 -12.15 14.30 -19.83
C ALA A 140 -11.10 13.25 -19.43
N GLU A 141 -10.58 12.49 -20.41
CA GLU A 141 -9.73 11.32 -20.13
C GLU A 141 -8.48 11.66 -19.30
N ASP A 142 -7.87 12.82 -19.56
CA ASP A 142 -6.70 13.36 -18.89
C ASP A 142 -6.98 13.94 -17.49
N GLU A 143 -8.24 14.26 -17.19
CA GLU A 143 -8.71 14.72 -15.88
C GLU A 143 -9.21 13.58 -14.97
N ARG A 144 -9.35 12.36 -15.52
CA ARG A 144 -9.84 11.22 -14.74
C ARG A 144 -8.82 10.82 -13.66
N ALA A 145 -9.36 10.56 -12.47
CA ALA A 145 -8.61 9.98 -11.38
C ALA A 145 -8.24 8.53 -11.72
N GLU A 146 -7.00 8.14 -11.44
CA GLU A 146 -6.46 6.81 -11.73
C GLU A 146 -6.26 5.99 -10.46
N PHE A 147 -6.32 4.67 -10.63
CA PHE A 147 -6.08 3.69 -9.56
C PHE A 147 -4.87 2.84 -9.95
N ARG A 148 -3.80 2.84 -9.15
CA ARG A 148 -2.50 2.28 -9.57
C ARG A 148 -1.92 1.39 -8.49
N GLY A 149 -1.37 0.25 -8.90
CA GLY A 149 -0.57 -0.58 -8.01
C GLY A 149 0.83 0.00 -7.86
N LEU A 150 1.52 -0.35 -6.79
CA LEU A 150 2.92 0.03 -6.57
C LEU A 150 3.84 -1.20 -6.41
N ASP A 151 3.27 -2.37 -6.16
CA ASP A 151 3.99 -3.53 -5.67
C ASP A 151 4.64 -4.39 -6.77
N VAL A 152 5.58 -5.25 -6.38
CA VAL A 152 6.52 -5.95 -7.27
C VAL A 152 6.20 -7.44 -7.47
N TYR A 153 5.16 -8.00 -6.83
CA TYR A 153 4.97 -9.45 -6.79
C TYR A 153 4.42 -10.07 -8.09
N SER A 154 3.91 -9.27 -9.02
CA SER A 154 3.18 -9.71 -10.23
C SER A 154 4.05 -10.15 -11.41
N LEU A 155 5.12 -10.92 -11.19
CA LEU A 155 6.08 -11.32 -12.24
C LEU A 155 5.42 -11.88 -13.52
N ASN A 156 4.54 -12.88 -13.38
CA ASN A 156 3.97 -13.57 -14.55
C ASN A 156 2.97 -12.70 -15.32
N THR A 157 2.07 -12.04 -14.58
CA THR A 157 1.05 -11.18 -15.17
C THR A 157 1.70 -9.98 -15.85
N SER A 158 2.81 -9.49 -15.29
CA SER A 158 3.64 -8.45 -15.92
C SER A 158 4.30 -8.93 -17.22
N ILE A 159 4.87 -10.14 -17.24
CA ILE A 159 5.42 -10.74 -18.48
C ILE A 159 4.34 -10.81 -19.56
N ARG A 160 3.13 -11.31 -19.23
CA ARG A 160 2.03 -11.39 -20.20
C ARG A 160 1.63 -10.02 -20.72
N SER A 161 1.46 -9.04 -19.83
CA SER A 161 1.09 -7.67 -20.20
C SER A 161 2.08 -7.05 -21.21
N VAL A 162 3.39 -7.24 -21.00
CA VAL A 162 4.41 -6.78 -21.97
C VAL A 162 4.29 -7.49 -23.30
N LEU A 163 4.09 -8.81 -23.29
CA LEU A 163 3.98 -9.62 -24.51
C LEU A 163 2.72 -9.27 -25.31
N ASP A 164 1.58 -9.12 -24.64
CA ASP A 164 0.29 -8.80 -25.27
C ASP A 164 0.32 -7.39 -25.90
N TYR A 165 0.98 -6.43 -25.25
CA TYR A 165 1.23 -5.12 -25.84
C TYR A 165 2.12 -5.20 -27.09
N LEU A 166 3.26 -5.90 -26.99
CA LEU A 166 4.17 -6.04 -28.13
C LEU A 166 3.55 -6.82 -29.28
N ASP A 167 2.72 -7.82 -29.04
CA ASP A 167 2.03 -8.55 -30.11
C ASP A 167 1.11 -7.65 -30.95
N LYS A 168 0.55 -6.59 -30.35
CA LYS A 168 -0.29 -5.62 -31.06
C LYS A 168 0.52 -4.65 -31.91
N ILE A 169 1.63 -4.13 -31.36
CA ILE A 169 2.33 -2.97 -31.93
C ILE A 169 3.68 -3.29 -32.59
N ASP A 170 4.36 -4.35 -32.15
CA ASP A 170 5.63 -4.82 -32.70
C ASP A 170 5.81 -6.35 -32.52
N PRO A 171 5.18 -7.16 -33.40
CA PRO A 171 5.24 -8.63 -33.30
C PRO A 171 6.65 -9.22 -33.37
N GLU A 172 7.60 -8.51 -33.99
CA GLU A 172 8.99 -8.98 -34.09
C GLU A 172 9.73 -8.76 -32.78
N GLU A 173 9.54 -7.62 -32.11
CA GLU A 173 10.01 -7.43 -30.73
C GLU A 173 9.30 -8.37 -29.75
N ALA A 174 8.01 -8.65 -29.94
CA ALA A 174 7.28 -9.65 -29.13
C ALA A 174 7.94 -11.03 -29.19
N ARG A 175 8.41 -11.45 -30.38
CA ARG A 175 9.14 -12.72 -30.56
C ARG A 175 10.47 -12.73 -29.81
N LYS A 176 11.21 -11.62 -29.81
CA LYS A 176 12.46 -11.48 -29.04
C LYS A 176 12.20 -11.49 -27.54
N ALA A 177 11.15 -10.79 -27.09
CA ALA A 177 10.71 -10.72 -25.71
C ALA A 177 10.36 -12.12 -25.16
N ARG A 178 9.61 -12.93 -25.91
CA ARG A 178 9.33 -14.33 -25.54
C ARG A 178 10.61 -15.14 -25.34
N GLY A 179 11.61 -14.95 -26.22
CA GLY A 179 12.92 -15.59 -26.09
C GLY A 179 13.64 -15.19 -24.80
N ARG A 180 13.62 -13.90 -24.45
CA ARG A 180 14.28 -13.37 -23.24
C ARG A 180 13.57 -13.80 -21.96
N TYR A 181 12.24 -13.69 -21.91
CA TYR A 181 11.41 -14.13 -20.78
C TYR A 181 11.35 -15.66 -20.64
N GLY A 182 11.72 -16.40 -21.69
CA GLY A 182 11.81 -17.86 -21.70
C GLY A 182 12.61 -18.44 -20.53
N CYS A 183 13.63 -17.72 -20.04
CA CYS A 183 14.47 -18.18 -18.94
C CYS A 183 13.73 -18.28 -17.58
N LEU A 184 12.61 -17.56 -17.42
CA LEU A 184 11.74 -17.59 -16.23
C LEU A 184 10.58 -18.57 -16.38
N SER A 185 10.29 -19.03 -17.61
CA SER A 185 9.11 -19.87 -17.91
C SER A 185 8.95 -21.11 -17.02
N PRO A 186 10.00 -21.87 -16.66
CA PRO A 186 9.86 -23.04 -15.78
C PRO A 186 9.44 -22.71 -14.34
N TRP A 187 9.54 -21.44 -13.94
CA TRP A 187 9.41 -21.00 -12.55
C TRP A 187 8.22 -20.06 -12.33
N GLN A 188 7.41 -19.83 -13.38
CA GLN A 188 6.28 -18.93 -13.30
C GLN A 188 5.31 -19.36 -12.18
N SER A 189 5.02 -20.64 -12.02
CA SER A 189 4.11 -21.11 -10.97
C SER A 189 4.67 -21.02 -9.55
N ASP A 190 5.99 -20.86 -9.39
CA ASP A 190 6.65 -20.72 -8.07
C ASP A 190 7.98 -19.93 -8.23
N PRO A 191 7.91 -18.59 -8.25
CA PRO A 191 9.10 -17.75 -8.41
C PRO A 191 10.09 -17.87 -7.23
N ALA A 192 9.64 -18.31 -6.05
CA ALA A 192 10.54 -18.58 -4.94
C ALA A 192 11.49 -19.75 -5.24
N ARG A 193 11.08 -20.74 -6.04
CA ARG A 193 12.01 -21.79 -6.52
C ARG A 193 13.07 -21.24 -7.47
N TYR A 194 12.74 -20.26 -8.29
CA TYR A 194 13.73 -19.59 -9.15
C TYR A 194 14.85 -18.98 -8.29
N GLY A 195 14.49 -18.20 -7.28
CA GLY A 195 15.43 -17.59 -6.35
C GLY A 195 16.39 -18.61 -5.74
N ARG A 196 15.85 -19.73 -5.25
CA ARG A 196 16.63 -20.82 -4.67
C ARG A 196 17.59 -21.46 -5.69
N ALA A 197 17.12 -21.71 -6.91
CA ALA A 197 17.94 -22.31 -7.96
C ALA A 197 19.11 -21.39 -8.34
N VAL A 198 18.90 -20.07 -8.34
CA VAL A 198 19.96 -19.10 -8.58
C VAL A 198 20.95 -19.05 -7.43
N MET A 199 20.45 -18.96 -6.19
CA MET A 199 21.31 -18.92 -4.99
C MET A 199 22.16 -20.18 -4.80
N THR A 200 21.63 -21.34 -5.19
CA THR A 200 22.37 -22.62 -5.13
C THR A 200 23.26 -22.87 -6.35
N GLY A 201 23.33 -21.93 -7.29
CA GLY A 201 24.16 -22.03 -8.50
C GLY A 201 23.62 -23.00 -9.56
N GLN A 202 22.42 -23.55 -9.37
CA GLN A 202 21.78 -24.47 -10.33
C GLN A 202 21.29 -23.73 -11.59
N LYS A 203 21.09 -22.41 -11.50
CA LYS A 203 20.63 -21.56 -12.59
C LYS A 203 21.38 -20.23 -12.56
N LYS A 204 21.81 -19.74 -13.72
CA LYS A 204 22.30 -18.35 -13.83
C LYS A 204 21.13 -17.36 -13.73
N PRO A 205 21.31 -16.18 -13.15
CA PRO A 205 20.31 -15.11 -13.17
C PRO A 205 19.82 -14.80 -14.60
N CYS A 206 18.59 -14.30 -14.67
CA CYS A 206 17.94 -13.86 -15.91
C CYS A 206 18.10 -12.36 -16.17
N ASP A 207 18.57 -11.61 -15.16
CA ASP A 207 18.73 -10.17 -15.10
C ASP A 207 19.20 -9.52 -16.41
N GLU A 208 20.30 -9.98 -17.02
CA GLU A 208 20.83 -9.40 -18.25
C GLU A 208 19.83 -9.42 -19.42
N ALA A 209 19.06 -10.51 -19.55
CA ALA A 209 18.07 -10.65 -20.61
C ALA A 209 16.83 -9.78 -20.35
N LEU A 210 16.41 -9.69 -19.08
CA LEU A 210 15.28 -8.86 -18.66
C LEU A 210 15.60 -7.37 -18.82
N LEU A 211 16.80 -6.96 -18.40
CA LEU A 211 17.27 -5.58 -18.55
C LEU A 211 17.37 -5.19 -20.03
N ARG A 212 17.89 -6.07 -20.89
CA ARG A 212 17.91 -5.84 -22.34
C ARG A 212 16.51 -5.71 -22.92
N GLN A 213 15.54 -6.50 -22.45
CA GLN A 213 14.16 -6.35 -22.90
C GLN A 213 13.57 -4.97 -22.51
N LEU A 214 13.85 -4.50 -21.29
CA LEU A 214 13.43 -3.16 -20.85
C LEU A 214 14.13 -2.07 -21.68
N GLN A 215 15.43 -2.21 -21.96
CA GLN A 215 16.18 -1.27 -22.79
C GLN A 215 15.59 -1.18 -24.21
N ASP A 216 15.32 -2.31 -24.86
CA ASP A 216 14.75 -2.33 -26.21
C ASP A 216 13.37 -1.64 -26.27
N LEU A 217 12.52 -1.82 -25.24
CA LEU A 217 11.26 -1.08 -25.12
C LEU A 217 11.48 0.44 -25.02
N LEU A 218 12.44 0.87 -24.21
CA LEU A 218 12.75 2.28 -23.98
C LEU A 218 13.46 2.96 -25.16
N ASP A 219 14.21 2.20 -25.96
CA ASP A 219 14.88 2.68 -27.17
C ASP A 219 13.85 2.97 -28.29
N ARG A 220 12.74 2.23 -28.30
CA ARG A 220 11.62 2.38 -29.23
C ARG A 220 10.53 3.35 -28.77
N ARG A 221 10.76 4.06 -27.66
CA ARG A 221 9.74 4.89 -26.99
C ARG A 221 9.05 5.91 -27.90
N MET A 222 9.78 6.55 -28.83
CA MET A 222 9.20 7.58 -29.69
C MET A 222 8.22 6.97 -30.68
N ASP A 223 8.57 5.81 -31.26
CA ASP A 223 7.72 5.10 -32.21
C ASP A 223 6.46 4.57 -31.51
N TYR A 224 6.63 4.02 -30.31
CA TYR A 224 5.54 3.41 -29.54
C TYR A 224 4.56 4.44 -28.97
N LEU A 225 5.06 5.52 -28.36
CA LEU A 225 4.20 6.62 -27.88
C LEU A 225 3.34 7.24 -28.99
N GLN A 226 3.85 7.28 -30.23
CA GLN A 226 3.09 7.76 -31.39
C GLN A 226 2.01 6.77 -31.84
N ALA A 227 2.22 5.47 -31.63
CA ALA A 227 1.31 4.42 -32.10
C ALA A 227 0.06 4.26 -31.21
N ASP A 228 0.17 4.49 -29.89
CA ASP A 228 -0.87 4.14 -28.92
C ASP A 228 -1.32 5.30 -28.01
N GLY A 229 -0.75 6.50 -28.17
CA GLY A 229 -1.07 7.67 -27.34
C GLY A 229 -0.43 7.66 -25.94
N GLY A 230 0.40 6.66 -25.64
CA GLY A 230 1.36 6.63 -24.55
C GLY A 230 0.93 5.98 -23.24
N GLU A 231 -0.35 5.68 -23.03
CA GLU A 231 -0.78 4.94 -21.84
C GLU A 231 -0.37 3.46 -21.92
N GLU A 232 -0.69 2.76 -23.01
CA GLU A 232 -0.39 1.33 -23.11
C GLU A 232 1.13 1.09 -23.10
N PHE A 233 1.89 1.99 -23.72
CA PHE A 233 3.35 2.01 -23.64
C PHE A 233 3.83 2.22 -22.20
N PHE A 234 3.26 3.18 -21.46
CA PHE A 234 3.61 3.40 -20.07
C PHE A 234 3.32 2.16 -19.22
N ASP A 235 2.17 1.53 -19.41
CA ASP A 235 1.80 0.28 -18.74
C ASP A 235 2.78 -0.85 -19.07
N ALA A 236 3.13 -1.03 -20.35
CA ALA A 236 4.10 -2.03 -20.78
C ALA A 236 5.50 -1.77 -20.21
N VAL A 237 5.97 -0.52 -20.18
CA VAL A 237 7.25 -0.15 -19.57
C VAL A 237 7.24 -0.43 -18.07
N GLN A 238 6.16 -0.09 -17.37
CA GLN A 238 6.06 -0.34 -15.93
C GLN A 238 6.04 -1.83 -15.63
N ASN A 239 5.28 -2.63 -16.38
CA ASN A 239 5.32 -4.08 -16.29
C ASN A 239 6.73 -4.64 -16.57
N ALA A 240 7.45 -4.13 -17.57
CA ALA A 240 8.83 -4.56 -17.84
C ALA A 240 9.80 -4.22 -16.70
N LYS A 241 9.64 -3.06 -16.05
CA LYS A 241 10.38 -2.71 -14.82
C LYS A 241 10.08 -3.68 -13.68
N ILE A 242 8.80 -4.03 -13.49
CA ILE A 242 8.37 -5.01 -12.48
C ILE A 242 9.00 -6.36 -12.76
N VAL A 243 9.00 -6.86 -14.00
CA VAL A 243 9.61 -8.14 -14.33
C VAL A 243 11.09 -8.18 -13.92
N HIS A 244 11.84 -7.11 -14.20
CA HIS A 244 13.24 -7.00 -13.78
C HIS A 244 13.39 -6.90 -12.26
N ALA A 245 12.59 -6.07 -11.59
CA ALA A 245 12.66 -5.89 -10.14
C ALA A 245 12.22 -7.15 -9.38
N ALA A 246 11.17 -7.84 -9.84
CA ALA A 246 10.64 -9.06 -9.25
C ALA A 246 11.63 -10.23 -9.37
N GLU A 247 12.31 -10.39 -10.51
CA GLU A 247 13.39 -11.37 -10.64
C GLU A 247 14.47 -11.15 -9.58
N HIS A 248 14.89 -9.89 -9.41
CA HIS A 248 15.90 -9.52 -8.44
C HIS A 248 15.40 -9.77 -7.00
N TYR A 249 14.16 -9.38 -6.70
CA TYR A 249 13.50 -9.64 -5.42
C TYR A 249 13.54 -11.12 -5.05
N TYR A 250 13.09 -12.01 -5.95
CA TYR A 250 13.06 -13.44 -5.68
C TYR A 250 14.46 -14.04 -5.51
N ARG A 251 15.50 -13.46 -6.11
CA ARG A 251 16.88 -13.87 -5.88
C ARG A 251 17.36 -13.49 -4.47
N ILE A 252 17.19 -12.23 -4.08
CA ILE A 252 17.73 -11.71 -2.81
C ILE A 252 16.88 -12.07 -1.59
N MET A 253 15.65 -12.56 -1.76
CA MET A 253 14.82 -13.04 -0.64
C MET A 253 15.51 -14.17 0.17
N TYR A 254 16.48 -14.85 -0.43
CA TYR A 254 17.29 -15.89 0.21
C TYR A 254 18.66 -15.38 0.70
N GLU A 255 19.04 -14.14 0.35
CA GLU A 255 20.27 -13.49 0.79
C GLU A 255 20.05 -12.75 2.12
N GLY A 256 18.94 -12.01 2.25
CA GLY A 256 18.60 -11.29 3.47
C GLY A 256 17.21 -10.63 3.44
N ALA A 257 16.53 -10.60 4.59
CA ALA A 257 15.19 -10.03 4.72
C ALA A 257 15.19 -8.52 4.45
N THR A 258 16.17 -7.80 5.01
CA THR A 258 16.34 -6.35 4.88
C THR A 258 16.55 -5.91 3.42
N GLU A 259 17.38 -6.63 2.66
CA GLU A 259 17.65 -6.33 1.26
C GLU A 259 16.40 -6.51 0.40
N SER A 260 15.64 -7.58 0.62
CA SER A 260 14.39 -7.84 -0.11
C SER A 260 13.31 -6.80 0.20
N TRP A 261 13.20 -6.39 1.47
CA TRP A 261 12.32 -5.31 1.92
C TRP A 261 12.67 -3.99 1.22
N ASN A 262 13.94 -3.59 1.31
CA ASN A 262 14.45 -2.35 0.74
C ASN A 262 14.27 -2.27 -0.79
N LEU A 263 14.40 -3.40 -1.50
CA LEU A 263 14.14 -3.44 -2.94
C LEU A 263 12.67 -3.19 -3.24
N ARG A 264 11.75 -3.85 -2.50
CA ARG A 264 10.30 -3.71 -2.68
C ARG A 264 9.86 -2.26 -2.46
N ASP A 265 10.22 -1.65 -1.34
CA ASP A 265 9.82 -0.28 -1.03
C ASP A 265 10.46 0.76 -1.95
N ARG A 266 11.71 0.53 -2.40
CA ARG A 266 12.32 1.37 -3.44
C ARG A 266 11.54 1.29 -4.74
N HIS A 267 11.12 0.09 -5.14
CA HIS A 267 10.31 -0.09 -6.34
C HIS A 267 8.96 0.62 -6.23
N MET A 268 8.27 0.53 -5.09
CA MET A 268 7.02 1.26 -4.86
C MET A 268 7.23 2.78 -4.99
N PHE A 269 8.30 3.31 -4.40
CA PHE A 269 8.63 4.73 -4.49
C PHE A 269 8.97 5.18 -5.93
N GLU A 270 9.81 4.44 -6.66
CA GLU A 270 10.17 4.74 -8.05
C GLU A 270 8.96 4.67 -9.00
N THR A 271 8.02 3.77 -8.71
CA THR A 271 6.74 3.67 -9.42
C THR A 271 5.87 4.89 -9.14
N LEU A 272 5.74 5.30 -7.88
CA LEU A 272 5.04 6.54 -7.50
C LEU A 272 5.66 7.77 -8.18
N GLN A 273 6.99 7.88 -8.23
CA GLN A 273 7.68 8.96 -8.96
C GLN A 273 7.34 8.94 -10.45
N SER A 274 7.32 7.74 -11.05
CA SER A 274 6.96 7.58 -12.47
C SER A 274 5.51 8.01 -12.73
N LEU A 275 4.58 7.74 -11.81
CA LEU A 275 3.20 8.19 -11.88
C LEU A 275 3.07 9.72 -11.77
N LEU A 276 3.72 10.31 -10.76
CA LEU A 276 3.69 11.76 -10.53
C LEU A 276 4.33 12.55 -11.69
N ALA A 277 5.33 11.99 -12.36
CA ALA A 277 6.01 12.65 -13.48
C ALA A 277 5.17 12.72 -14.77
N ARG A 278 4.01 12.06 -14.83
CA ARG A 278 3.16 12.01 -16.03
C ARG A 278 2.26 13.22 -16.22
N ARG A 279 1.96 13.95 -15.15
CA ARG A 279 1.09 15.13 -15.18
C ARG A 279 1.78 16.26 -14.44
N ASP A 280 1.67 17.46 -14.99
CA ASP A 280 2.08 18.65 -14.27
C ASP A 280 1.21 18.80 -13.01
N ASP A 281 1.81 19.21 -11.90
CA ASP A 281 1.15 19.38 -10.60
C ASP A 281 0.38 18.13 -10.11
N ALA A 282 0.80 16.93 -10.52
CA ALA A 282 0.20 15.68 -10.08
C ALA A 282 0.26 15.52 -8.55
N LYS A 283 -0.87 15.13 -7.97
CA LYS A 283 -1.01 14.84 -6.53
C LYS A 283 -1.55 13.44 -6.33
N ALA A 284 -0.96 12.72 -5.39
CA ALA A 284 -1.25 11.31 -5.15
C ALA A 284 -1.68 11.05 -3.71
N VAL A 285 -2.67 10.17 -3.56
CA VAL A 285 -2.97 9.53 -2.28
C VAL A 285 -2.43 8.11 -2.33
N VAL A 286 -1.62 7.72 -1.34
CA VAL A 286 -1.02 6.39 -1.26
C VAL A 286 -1.70 5.60 -0.15
N TRP A 287 -2.20 4.39 -0.44
CA TRP A 287 -2.74 3.48 0.56
C TRP A 287 -1.81 2.28 0.71
N ALA A 288 -1.17 2.17 1.88
CA ALA A 288 -0.34 1.02 2.20
C ALA A 288 -0.31 0.84 3.73
N HIS A 289 0.27 -0.26 4.21
CA HIS A 289 0.36 -0.52 5.65
C HIS A 289 1.18 0.57 6.38
N ASN A 290 0.93 0.77 7.69
CA ASN A 290 1.73 1.69 8.54
C ASN A 290 3.24 1.42 8.45
N SER A 291 3.64 0.15 8.29
CA SER A 291 5.04 -0.27 8.12
C SER A 291 5.67 0.19 6.81
N HIS A 292 4.86 0.49 5.78
CA HIS A 292 5.33 1.01 4.50
C HIS A 292 5.25 2.54 4.45
N ILE A 293 4.16 3.13 4.92
CA ILE A 293 3.94 4.56 4.81
C ILE A 293 4.49 5.37 5.97
N GLY A 294 4.77 4.80 7.14
CA GLY A 294 5.44 5.54 8.21
C GLY A 294 6.90 5.82 7.84
N ASN A 295 7.54 6.83 8.40
CA ASN A 295 8.99 7.03 8.21
C ASN A 295 9.79 5.92 8.94
N ALA A 296 10.33 4.94 8.20
CA ALA A 296 11.07 3.80 8.75
C ALA A 296 12.24 4.20 9.65
N ALA A 297 12.95 5.29 9.37
CA ALA A 297 14.05 5.78 10.22
C ALA A 297 13.64 6.01 11.70
N ALA A 298 12.35 6.21 11.96
CA ALA A 298 11.76 6.40 13.28
C ALA A 298 11.32 5.07 13.95
N THR A 299 11.63 3.92 13.37
CA THR A 299 11.18 2.60 13.85
C THR A 299 12.32 1.60 13.99
N ALA A 300 12.08 0.51 14.71
CA ALA A 300 13.02 -0.59 14.86
C ALA A 300 13.44 -1.21 13.52
N MET A 301 12.57 -1.15 12.50
CA MET A 301 12.87 -1.58 11.13
C MET A 301 14.00 -0.71 10.55
N GLY A 302 13.87 0.61 10.64
CA GLY A 302 14.92 1.54 10.20
C GLY A 302 16.23 1.40 10.96
N TRP A 303 16.16 1.17 12.27
CA TRP A 303 17.36 0.95 13.08
C TRP A 303 18.10 -0.35 12.74
N GLN A 304 17.44 -1.27 12.04
CA GLN A 304 18.02 -2.51 11.51
C GLN A 304 18.48 -2.40 10.05
N GLY A 305 18.31 -1.23 9.41
CA GLY A 305 18.77 -0.94 8.06
C GLY A 305 17.68 -1.04 6.98
N GLU A 306 16.43 -1.24 7.37
CA GLU A 306 15.29 -1.18 6.46
C GLU A 306 14.90 0.28 6.17
N PHE A 307 14.40 0.57 4.97
CA PHE A 307 13.73 1.82 4.67
C PHE A 307 12.42 1.49 3.96
N ASN A 308 11.51 2.46 3.89
CA ASN A 308 10.21 2.26 3.27
C ASN A 308 9.79 3.44 2.39
N ILE A 309 8.67 3.28 1.66
CA ILE A 309 8.15 4.34 0.80
C ILE A 309 7.86 5.64 1.57
N GLY A 310 7.41 5.55 2.83
CA GLY A 310 7.18 6.71 3.69
C GLY A 310 8.43 7.53 3.92
N GLU A 311 9.52 6.89 4.35
CA GLU A 311 10.83 7.56 4.51
C GLU A 311 11.33 8.18 3.20
N LEU A 312 11.20 7.46 2.08
CA LEU A 312 11.63 7.95 0.77
C LEU A 312 10.82 9.17 0.31
N CYS A 313 9.50 9.15 0.49
CA CYS A 313 8.62 10.28 0.23
C CYS A 313 8.97 11.48 1.10
N ARG A 314 9.19 11.28 2.40
CA ARG A 314 9.60 12.35 3.31
C ARG A 314 10.94 12.97 2.92
N LYS A 315 11.91 12.17 2.46
CA LYS A 315 13.20 12.69 1.96
C LYS A 315 13.06 13.47 0.66
N ALA A 316 12.24 12.98 -0.27
CA ALA A 316 12.11 13.54 -1.61
C ALA A 316 11.22 14.79 -1.66
N TYR A 317 10.12 14.78 -0.90
CA TYR A 317 9.07 15.81 -0.95
C TYR A 317 8.99 16.67 0.32
N ARG A 318 9.70 16.30 1.40
CA ARG A 318 9.73 17.05 2.67
C ARG A 318 8.31 17.34 3.16
N ASP A 319 7.98 18.62 3.38
CA ASP A 319 6.70 19.08 3.90
C ASP A 319 5.55 18.88 2.90
N GLU A 320 5.85 18.57 1.63
CA GLU A 320 4.86 18.18 0.62
C GLU A 320 4.49 16.67 0.68
N ALA A 321 5.09 15.89 1.58
CA ALA A 321 4.66 14.54 1.91
C ALA A 321 4.04 14.48 3.30
N VAL A 322 2.81 14.00 3.38
CA VAL A 322 2.06 13.89 4.65
C VAL A 322 1.79 12.44 4.94
N LEU A 323 2.24 11.95 6.08
CA LEU A 323 2.17 10.55 6.48
C LEU A 323 1.17 10.40 7.62
N VAL A 324 0.01 9.79 7.34
CA VAL A 324 -1.09 9.65 8.30
C VAL A 324 -1.18 8.19 8.72
N GLY A 325 -0.81 7.91 9.97
CA GLY A 325 -0.92 6.58 10.57
C GLY A 325 -2.34 6.28 11.05
N PHE A 326 -2.69 5.01 11.16
CA PHE A 326 -3.97 4.55 11.68
C PHE A 326 -3.74 3.53 12.79
N GLY A 327 -4.61 3.50 13.81
CA GLY A 327 -4.49 2.56 14.92
C GLY A 327 -5.84 2.12 15.49
N THR A 328 -5.81 0.99 16.21
CA THR A 328 -6.97 0.43 16.92
C THR A 328 -6.58 -0.28 18.20
N ASP A 329 -7.49 -0.34 19.18
CA ASP A 329 -7.30 -1.10 20.43
C ASP A 329 -7.76 -2.55 20.28
N ARG A 330 -9.05 -2.74 19.96
CA ARG A 330 -9.73 -4.04 19.97
C ARG A 330 -10.66 -4.20 18.78
N GLY A 331 -11.23 -5.40 18.63
CA GLY A 331 -12.25 -5.69 17.63
C GLY A 331 -11.94 -6.97 16.87
N THR A 332 -12.23 -6.97 15.57
CA THR A 332 -11.93 -8.10 14.69
C THR A 332 -11.18 -7.65 13.43
N VAL A 333 -10.42 -8.57 12.84
CA VAL A 333 -9.63 -8.36 11.63
C VAL A 333 -9.74 -9.58 10.72
N ALA A 334 -9.80 -9.37 9.40
CA ALA A 334 -9.62 -10.44 8.43
C ALA A 334 -8.12 -10.76 8.32
N ALA A 335 -7.73 -12.02 8.56
CA ALA A 335 -6.34 -12.46 8.45
C ALA A 335 -6.26 -13.99 8.33
N ALA A 336 -5.12 -14.52 7.89
CA ALA A 336 -4.82 -15.96 7.86
C ALA A 336 -3.91 -16.37 9.05
N ASP A 337 -3.78 -17.67 9.31
CA ASP A 337 -2.78 -18.23 10.26
C ASP A 337 -1.38 -18.30 9.63
N ASP A 338 -1.33 -18.67 8.35
CA ASP A 338 -0.12 -18.77 7.53
C ASP A 338 -0.34 -18.21 6.12
N TRP A 339 0.76 -18.05 5.38
CA TRP A 339 0.72 -17.64 3.99
C TRP A 339 -0.02 -18.70 3.14
N ASP A 340 -0.82 -18.26 2.16
CA ASP A 340 -1.68 -19.09 1.33
C ASP A 340 -2.81 -19.85 2.07
N GLU A 341 -3.01 -19.62 3.37
CA GLU A 341 -4.14 -20.22 4.09
C GLU A 341 -5.44 -19.41 3.97
N PRO A 342 -6.62 -20.04 4.20
CA PRO A 342 -7.90 -19.35 4.12
C PRO A 342 -8.01 -18.18 5.09
N MET A 343 -8.74 -17.14 4.66
CA MET A 343 -9.10 -16.01 5.52
C MET A 343 -9.94 -16.47 6.72
N GLN A 344 -9.65 -15.91 7.88
CA GLN A 344 -10.45 -16.02 9.09
C GLN A 344 -10.77 -14.64 9.65
N VAL A 345 -11.90 -14.53 10.34
CA VAL A 345 -12.19 -13.37 11.20
C VAL A 345 -11.57 -13.64 12.56
N LYS A 346 -10.53 -12.88 12.90
CA LYS A 346 -9.76 -13.04 14.13
C LYS A 346 -10.00 -11.91 15.10
N THR A 347 -10.00 -12.21 16.39
CA THR A 347 -10.11 -11.20 17.45
C THR A 347 -8.77 -10.51 17.65
N VAL A 348 -8.76 -9.17 17.55
CA VAL A 348 -7.58 -8.36 17.86
C VAL A 348 -7.45 -8.27 19.39
N LEU A 349 -6.28 -8.61 19.92
CA LEU A 349 -6.02 -8.50 21.36
C LEU A 349 -6.04 -7.03 21.79
N PRO A 350 -6.39 -6.70 23.05
CA PRO A 350 -6.32 -5.33 23.54
C PRO A 350 -4.92 -4.73 23.42
N ALA A 351 -4.84 -3.41 23.24
CA ALA A 351 -3.60 -2.66 23.17
C ALA A 351 -2.70 -2.92 24.38
N ARG A 352 -1.40 -3.10 24.12
CA ARG A 352 -0.44 -3.43 25.16
C ARG A 352 -0.21 -2.25 26.11
N PRO A 353 0.06 -2.51 27.40
CA PRO A 353 0.32 -1.43 28.37
C PRO A 353 1.54 -0.55 28.09
N ASP A 354 2.47 -1.02 27.25
CA ASP A 354 3.75 -0.38 26.89
C ASP A 354 3.77 0.10 25.41
N SER A 355 2.58 0.32 24.83
CA SER A 355 2.40 0.69 23.43
C SER A 355 1.92 2.12 23.22
N HIS A 356 2.08 2.66 22.01
CA HIS A 356 1.45 3.90 21.59
C HIS A 356 -0.08 3.77 21.62
N GLU A 357 -0.63 2.63 21.19
CA GLU A 357 -2.08 2.36 21.18
C GLU A 357 -2.72 2.54 22.55
N ARG A 358 -2.00 2.23 23.64
CA ARG A 358 -2.48 2.51 24.99
C ARG A 358 -2.78 4.00 25.19
N ILE A 359 -1.92 4.89 24.74
CA ILE A 359 -2.09 6.34 24.91
C ILE A 359 -3.41 6.77 24.27
N PHE A 360 -3.65 6.34 23.04
CA PHE A 360 -4.87 6.67 22.29
C PHE A 360 -6.11 6.04 22.93
N ARG A 361 -6.05 4.77 23.35
CA ARG A 361 -7.14 4.08 24.05
C ARG A 361 -7.51 4.80 25.35
N ASP A 362 -6.53 5.13 26.18
CA ASP A 362 -6.76 5.69 27.51
C ASP A 362 -7.26 7.15 27.46
N THR A 363 -7.28 7.79 26.27
CA THR A 363 -8.00 9.06 26.06
C THR A 363 -9.51 8.92 26.27
N GLY A 364 -10.09 7.73 26.03
CA GLY A 364 -11.54 7.52 26.04
C GLY A 364 -12.29 8.16 24.87
N LEU A 365 -11.57 8.62 23.84
CA LEU A 365 -12.16 9.10 22.59
C LEU A 365 -12.28 7.92 21.61
N GLY A 366 -13.50 7.67 21.12
CA GLY A 366 -13.79 6.48 20.30
C GLY A 366 -13.25 6.54 18.86
N CYS A 367 -13.33 7.71 18.22
CA CYS A 367 -12.83 7.94 16.87
C CYS A 367 -12.35 9.39 16.74
N PHE A 368 -11.06 9.60 16.49
CA PHE A 368 -10.47 10.94 16.47
C PHE A 368 -9.20 11.00 15.63
N LEU A 369 -8.83 12.22 15.27
CA LEU A 369 -7.59 12.59 14.59
C LEU A 369 -6.72 13.37 15.57
N THR A 370 -5.44 13.03 15.65
CA THR A 370 -4.42 13.87 16.28
C THR A 370 -3.42 14.29 15.22
N ASP A 371 -3.28 15.60 15.00
CA ASP A 371 -2.32 16.20 14.07
C ASP A 371 -1.30 16.99 14.89
N TRP A 372 -0.01 16.67 14.75
CA TRP A 372 1.08 17.34 15.46
C TRP A 372 1.99 18.17 14.53
N ARG A 373 1.53 18.48 13.31
CA ARG A 373 2.23 19.38 12.38
C ARG A 373 2.05 20.85 12.73
N GLU A 374 1.05 21.20 13.54
CA GLU A 374 0.72 22.60 13.78
C GLU A 374 1.76 23.27 14.69
N ASN A 375 2.08 24.52 14.37
CA ASN A 375 3.00 25.32 15.18
C ASN A 375 2.48 25.50 16.60
N GLY A 376 3.29 25.11 17.59
CA GLY A 376 2.97 25.28 19.02
C GLY A 376 2.69 23.98 19.78
N GLN A 377 2.67 22.83 19.10
CA GLN A 377 2.42 21.51 19.71
C GLN A 377 3.71 20.79 20.17
N ALA A 378 4.73 21.55 20.58
CA ALA A 378 6.06 20.99 20.91
C ALA A 378 6.00 19.94 22.04
N GLU A 379 5.14 20.12 23.04
CA GLU A 379 4.96 19.18 24.15
C GLU A 379 4.34 17.85 23.65
N LEU A 380 3.36 17.92 22.74
CA LEU A 380 2.74 16.75 22.12
C LEU A 380 3.77 15.99 21.25
N THR A 381 4.54 16.70 20.42
CA THR A 381 5.60 16.09 19.62
C THR A 381 6.62 15.41 20.54
N GLU A 382 7.10 16.09 21.59
CA GLU A 382 8.11 15.54 22.50
C GLU A 382 7.62 14.27 23.21
N ILE A 383 6.37 14.23 23.70
CA ILE A 383 5.86 13.08 24.44
C ILE A 383 5.63 11.86 23.53
N LEU A 384 5.22 12.10 22.27
CA LEU A 384 5.03 11.08 21.24
C LEU A 384 6.35 10.67 20.55
N SER A 385 7.41 11.46 20.67
CA SER A 385 8.78 11.10 20.27
C SER A 385 9.47 10.14 21.24
N ARG A 386 8.82 9.72 22.32
CA ARG A 386 9.36 8.67 23.19
C ARG A 386 9.14 7.29 22.54
N PRO A 387 10.19 6.46 22.37
CA PRO A 387 10.05 5.13 21.78
C PRO A 387 9.08 4.25 22.57
N ARG A 388 8.10 3.66 21.90
CA ARG A 388 7.15 2.66 22.45
C ARG A 388 6.85 1.59 21.42
N LEU A 389 6.20 0.52 21.85
CA LEU A 389 5.70 -0.48 20.90
C LEU A 389 4.55 0.11 20.06
N GLU A 390 4.53 -0.23 18.77
CA GLU A 390 3.43 0.04 17.83
C GLU A 390 3.00 -1.27 17.19
N ARG A 391 1.70 -1.47 17.05
CA ARG A 391 1.08 -2.65 16.45
C ARG A 391 1.13 -2.59 14.93
N ALA A 392 1.45 -3.72 14.31
CA ALA A 392 1.44 -3.92 12.87
C ALA A 392 0.97 -5.34 12.52
N ILE A 393 -0.27 -5.46 12.05
CA ILE A 393 -0.89 -6.74 11.70
C ILE A 393 -0.99 -6.86 10.18
N GLY A 394 -0.15 -7.71 9.59
CA GLY A 394 -0.20 -7.99 8.16
C GLY A 394 -1.38 -8.88 7.76
N VAL A 395 -1.23 -9.53 6.60
CA VAL A 395 -2.21 -10.48 6.05
C VAL A 395 -2.28 -11.80 6.85
N VAL A 396 -1.24 -12.06 7.64
CA VAL A 396 -1.15 -13.12 8.65
C VAL A 396 -1.23 -12.47 10.02
N TYR A 397 -2.04 -13.06 10.91
CA TYR A 397 -2.16 -12.61 12.29
C TYR A 397 -2.14 -13.78 13.27
N ARG A 398 -1.20 -13.77 14.22
CA ARG A 398 -1.06 -14.80 15.27
C ARG A 398 -1.19 -14.17 16.65
N PRO A 399 -2.41 -14.18 17.24
CA PRO A 399 -2.64 -13.62 18.58
C PRO A 399 -1.71 -14.20 19.64
N GLU A 400 -1.37 -15.48 19.55
CA GLU A 400 -0.56 -16.22 20.53
C GLU A 400 0.88 -15.69 20.60
N THR A 401 1.38 -15.09 19.53
CA THR A 401 2.74 -14.56 19.40
C THR A 401 2.78 -13.07 19.06
N GLU A 402 1.69 -12.33 19.34
CA GLU A 402 1.47 -10.96 18.86
C GLU A 402 2.62 -10.01 19.19
N LEU A 403 3.12 -10.01 20.44
CA LEU A 403 4.25 -9.15 20.84
C LEU A 403 5.49 -9.35 19.94
N TYR A 404 5.77 -10.59 19.53
CA TYR A 404 6.97 -10.90 18.76
C TYR A 404 6.77 -10.75 17.25
N SER A 405 5.53 -10.88 16.79
CA SER A 405 5.22 -11.00 15.35
C SER A 405 4.55 -9.75 14.77
N HIS A 406 3.93 -8.94 15.62
CA HIS A 406 3.02 -7.85 15.24
C HIS A 406 3.22 -6.58 16.06
N TYR A 407 4.36 -6.45 16.76
CA TYR A 407 4.76 -5.21 17.41
C TYR A 407 6.23 -4.90 17.11
N PHE A 408 6.54 -3.63 16.92
CA PHE A 408 7.90 -3.12 16.84
C PHE A 408 8.04 -1.81 17.63
N GLU A 409 9.26 -1.44 18.01
CA GLU A 409 9.50 -0.14 18.66
C GLU A 409 9.43 0.99 17.62
N ALA A 410 8.75 2.09 17.95
CA ALA A 410 8.54 3.22 17.09
C ALA A 410 8.55 4.56 17.86
N VAL A 411 8.96 5.61 17.17
CA VAL A 411 8.91 7.00 17.60
C VAL A 411 7.79 7.68 16.80
N LEU A 412 6.56 7.67 17.36
CA LEU A 412 5.34 7.95 16.59
C LEU A 412 5.35 9.32 15.92
N ALA A 413 5.80 10.35 16.63
CA ALA A 413 5.85 11.72 16.10
C ALA A 413 6.90 11.92 14.99
N GLU A 414 7.89 11.04 14.88
CA GLU A 414 8.87 11.06 13.78
C GLU A 414 8.49 10.08 12.66
N GLN A 415 7.60 9.12 12.94
CA GLN A 415 7.08 8.16 11.98
C GLN A 415 5.94 8.76 11.14
N PHE A 416 5.02 9.46 11.78
CA PHE A 416 3.85 10.07 11.13
C PHE A 416 3.77 11.57 11.41
N ASP A 417 2.92 12.24 10.66
CA ASP A 417 2.55 13.63 10.85
C ASP A 417 1.22 13.77 11.62
N ALA A 418 0.34 12.80 11.44
CA ALA A 418 -0.93 12.71 12.12
C ALA A 418 -1.33 11.24 12.32
N PHE A 419 -2.24 11.00 13.27
CA PHE A 419 -2.71 9.66 13.59
C PHE A 419 -4.24 9.62 13.72
N VAL A 420 -4.85 8.68 13.01
CA VAL A 420 -6.28 8.40 13.07
C VAL A 420 -6.52 7.20 13.98
N TRP A 421 -7.35 7.39 15.00
CA TRP A 421 -7.67 6.35 15.96
C TRP A 421 -9.11 5.85 15.79
N PHE A 422 -9.27 4.53 15.86
CA PHE A 422 -10.55 3.86 16.04
C PHE A 422 -10.44 2.93 17.25
N GLU A 423 -11.21 3.17 18.30
CA GLU A 423 -11.10 2.34 19.51
C GLU A 423 -11.50 0.88 19.27
N GLU A 424 -12.55 0.67 18.47
CA GLU A 424 -13.08 -0.65 18.13
C GLU A 424 -13.33 -0.77 16.64
N THR A 425 -12.88 -1.89 16.06
CA THR A 425 -12.90 -2.12 14.61
C THR A 425 -13.45 -3.50 14.23
N ARG A 426 -13.78 -3.67 12.96
CA ARG A 426 -14.35 -4.91 12.41
C ARG A 426 -13.57 -5.42 11.22
N ALA A 427 -13.59 -6.73 11.02
CA ALA A 427 -13.03 -7.35 9.84
C ALA A 427 -13.73 -6.84 8.57
N VAL A 428 -12.99 -6.66 7.48
CA VAL A 428 -13.56 -6.42 6.15
C VAL A 428 -14.48 -7.56 5.73
N THR A 429 -15.44 -7.26 4.85
CA THR A 429 -16.30 -8.28 4.24
C THR A 429 -15.74 -8.68 2.87
N PRO A 430 -15.17 -9.88 2.70
CA PRO A 430 -14.59 -10.30 1.42
C PRO A 430 -15.66 -10.53 0.36
N LEU A 431 -15.38 -10.17 -0.90
CA LEU A 431 -16.27 -10.49 -2.01
C LEU A 431 -16.10 -11.95 -2.44
N THR A 432 -16.98 -12.83 -1.95
CA THR A 432 -16.99 -14.27 -2.28
C THR A 432 -18.03 -14.63 -3.36
N HIS A 433 -17.84 -15.76 -4.04
CA HIS A 433 -18.81 -16.33 -5.00
C HIS A 433 -20.26 -16.43 -4.46
N ALA A 434 -20.45 -16.51 -3.13
CA ALA A 434 -21.77 -16.58 -2.50
C ALA A 434 -22.61 -15.29 -2.64
N HIS A 435 -22.00 -14.15 -3.00
CA HIS A 435 -22.70 -12.88 -3.23
C HIS A 435 -23.39 -12.81 -4.61
N GLY A 436 -23.26 -13.84 -5.46
CA GLY A 436 -23.72 -13.86 -6.86
C GLY A 436 -25.21 -14.13 -7.14
N ARG A 437 -26.13 -13.98 -6.18
CA ARG A 437 -27.58 -14.02 -6.47
C ARG A 437 -28.23 -12.67 -6.24
N GLY A 438 -28.28 -11.85 -7.29
CA GLY A 438 -29.11 -10.64 -7.36
C GLY A 438 -28.38 -9.31 -7.08
N MET A 439 -27.06 -9.30 -6.94
CA MET A 439 -26.27 -8.07 -6.91
C MET A 439 -25.86 -7.63 -8.33
N PRO A 440 -25.72 -6.31 -8.59
CA PRO A 440 -25.18 -5.81 -9.86
C PRO A 440 -23.79 -6.40 -10.12
N GLU A 441 -23.38 -6.47 -11.39
CA GLU A 441 -22.08 -7.00 -11.82
C GLU A 441 -20.94 -6.52 -10.90
N THR A 442 -20.24 -7.46 -10.28
CA THR A 442 -19.10 -7.21 -9.37
C THR A 442 -17.78 -7.05 -10.12
N TYR A 443 -17.85 -6.75 -11.42
CA TYR A 443 -16.68 -6.37 -12.21
C TYR A 443 -16.03 -5.13 -11.57
N PRO A 444 -14.69 -5.08 -11.41
CA PRO A 444 -13.64 -5.93 -12.02
C PRO A 444 -13.21 -7.16 -11.18
N PHE A 445 -13.90 -7.47 -10.08
CA PHE A 445 -13.50 -8.56 -9.18
C PHE A 445 -13.99 -9.95 -9.59
N GLY A 446 -14.98 -10.04 -10.49
CA GLY A 446 -15.53 -11.30 -11.00
C GLY A 446 -16.17 -12.20 -9.92
N LEU A 447 -17.21 -12.94 -10.28
CA LEU A 447 -17.80 -14.01 -9.45
C LEU A 447 -18.00 -15.25 -10.30
#